data_AF-A0A385G0Y6-F1
#
_entry.id   AF-A0A385G0Y6-F1
#
_cell.length_a   1.000
_cell.length_b   1.000
_cell.length_c   1.000
_cell.angle_alpha   90.00
_cell.angle_beta   90.00
_cell.angle_gamma   90.00
#
_symmetry.space_group_name_H-M   'P 1'
#
loop_
_entity.id
_entity.type
_entity.pdbx_description
1 polymer ?
#
loop_
_entity_poly.entity_id
_entity_poly.type
_entity_poly.pdbx_seq_one_letter_code
_entity_poly.pdbx_strand_id
1 'polypeptide(L)'
;MLALDKLDFHFLNIYIHKIRPQASHSFLFTSTQRLHPPLSYHAVYDIFTRIDDIMSVQYPEYKKDEYYDAIESISPHITRHTWAYLTLQRIYRDKLQKIKANSHLAAIDFSIVGLMDEAKDELRLLGGWSHNSHMPDLYAKRFLSQQANTANLQRIVIDNEALKSTFSHVCDEWSAYESNQ
;
A
#
# COMPACT_ATOMS: atom_id res chain seq x y z
N MET A 1 -9.95 7.98 20.20
CA MET A 1 -10.83 6.79 20.10
C MET A 1 -10.45 6.08 18.80
N LEU A 2 -10.08 4.80 18.85
CA LEU A 2 -9.76 4.01 17.65
C LEU A 2 -11.06 3.75 16.88
N ALA A 3 -11.18 4.29 15.67
CA ALA A 3 -12.30 4.00 14.79
C ALA A 3 -12.05 2.66 14.07
N LEU A 4 -13.04 1.78 14.06
CA LEU A 4 -13.02 0.54 13.28
C LEU A 4 -13.79 0.76 11.98
N ASP A 5 -13.34 0.12 10.90
CA ASP A 5 -14.16 0.04 9.70
C ASP A 5 -15.46 -0.74 9.99
N LYS A 6 -16.52 -0.45 9.22
CA LYS A 6 -17.82 -1.13 9.39
C LYS A 6 -17.70 -2.64 9.19
N LEU A 7 -16.88 -3.09 8.24
CA LEU A 7 -16.65 -4.52 7.99
C LEU A 7 -15.85 -5.16 9.13
N ASP A 8 -14.79 -4.49 9.61
CA ASP A 8 -14.02 -4.98 10.75
C ASP A 8 -14.90 -5.12 11.99
N PHE A 9 -15.72 -4.11 12.27
CA PHE A 9 -16.71 -4.16 13.35
C PHE A 9 -17.70 -5.31 13.16
N HIS A 10 -18.16 -5.55 11.93
CA HIS A 10 -19.07 -6.66 11.63
C HIS A 10 -18.41 -8.02 11.89
N PHE A 11 -17.17 -8.24 11.43
CA PHE A 11 -16.44 -9.48 11.68
C PHE A 11 -16.14 -9.70 13.16
N LEU A 12 -15.77 -8.64 13.88
CA LEU A 12 -15.59 -8.72 15.33
C LEU A 12 -16.90 -9.10 16.04
N ASN A 13 -18.03 -8.56 15.61
CA ASN A 13 -19.32 -8.94 16.17
C ASN A 13 -19.67 -10.41 15.90
N ILE A 14 -19.44 -10.91 14.69
CA ILE A 14 -19.63 -12.33 14.39
C ILE A 14 -18.73 -13.16 15.29
N TYR A 15 -17.45 -12.82 15.39
CA TYR A 15 -16.52 -13.55 16.24
C TYR A 15 -16.99 -13.56 17.70
N ILE A 16 -17.27 -12.39 18.29
CA ILE A 16 -17.67 -12.25 19.71
C ILE A 16 -18.95 -13.04 20.01
N HIS A 17 -19.96 -12.96 19.14
CA HIS A 17 -21.29 -13.50 19.44
C HIS A 17 -21.53 -14.92 18.93
N LYS A 18 -20.73 -15.41 17.97
CA LYS A 18 -20.97 -16.69 17.29
C LYS A 18 -19.81 -17.68 17.40
N ILE A 19 -18.58 -17.21 17.64
CA ILE A 19 -17.38 -18.07 17.58
C ILE A 19 -16.66 -18.10 18.93
N ARG A 20 -16.54 -16.96 19.61
CA ARG A 20 -15.77 -16.81 20.85
C ARG A 20 -16.42 -17.61 21.98
N PRO A 21 -15.70 -18.55 22.62
CA PRO A 21 -16.19 -19.25 23.80
C PRO A 21 -16.31 -18.30 25.00
N GLN A 22 -17.13 -18.69 25.97
CA GLN A 22 -17.18 -17.99 27.26
C GLN A 22 -15.89 -18.26 28.02
N ALA A 23 -15.19 -17.20 28.41
CA ALA A 23 -13.91 -17.25 29.12
C ALA A 23 -13.99 -16.43 30.42
N SER A 24 -13.19 -16.80 31.41
CA SER A 24 -13.12 -16.09 32.71
C SER A 24 -12.41 -14.74 32.65
N HIS A 25 -11.93 -14.34 31.48
CA HIS A 25 -11.18 -13.10 31.25
C HIS A 25 -11.75 -12.26 30.11
N SER A 26 -11.34 -11.00 30.07
CA SER A 26 -11.82 -9.99 29.11
C SER A 26 -11.04 -9.90 27.80
N PHE A 27 -9.97 -10.70 27.61
CA PHE A 27 -9.24 -10.71 26.32
C PHE A 27 -10.17 -11.06 25.16
N LEU A 28 -10.08 -10.26 24.08
CA LEU A 28 -10.94 -10.39 22.92
C LEU A 28 -10.74 -11.74 22.22
N PHE A 29 -9.52 -12.01 21.75
CA PHE A 29 -9.19 -13.25 21.05
C PHE A 29 -8.75 -14.34 22.02
N THR A 30 -9.40 -15.50 21.92
CA THR A 30 -9.18 -16.64 22.80
C THR A 30 -8.74 -17.88 22.02
N SER A 31 -7.90 -18.69 22.64
CA SER A 31 -7.54 -20.01 22.15
C SER A 31 -8.72 -21.00 22.29
N THR A 32 -8.74 -22.02 21.44
CA THR A 32 -9.67 -23.16 21.53
C THR A 32 -9.23 -24.21 22.57
N GLN A 33 -8.05 -24.03 23.18
CA GLN A 33 -7.56 -24.88 24.27
C GLN A 33 -8.49 -24.84 25.49
N ARG A 34 -8.37 -25.88 26.35
CA ARG A 34 -9.13 -25.98 27.61
C ARG A 34 -8.91 -24.71 28.45
N LEU A 35 -9.97 -24.21 29.08
CA LEU A 35 -10.03 -22.95 29.83
C LEU A 35 -9.95 -21.67 28.97
N HIS A 36 -9.88 -21.79 27.65
CA HIS A 36 -9.95 -20.69 26.68
C HIS A 36 -9.01 -19.52 27.00
N PRO A 37 -7.69 -19.77 27.20
CA PRO A 37 -6.75 -18.70 27.51
C PRO A 37 -6.67 -17.67 26.37
N PRO A 38 -6.08 -16.49 26.60
CA PRO A 38 -5.85 -15.52 25.55
C PRO A 38 -5.05 -16.12 24.40
N LEU A 39 -5.36 -15.71 23.18
CA LEU A 39 -4.64 -16.17 21.99
C LEU A 39 -3.16 -15.76 22.08
N SER A 40 -2.25 -16.72 21.93
CA SER A 40 -0.81 -16.47 22.01
C SER A 40 -0.26 -15.92 20.69
N TYR A 41 0.91 -15.28 20.75
CA TYR A 41 1.61 -14.80 19.56
C TYR A 41 1.93 -15.93 18.57
N HIS A 42 2.39 -17.07 19.09
CA HIS A 42 2.66 -18.26 18.28
C HIS A 42 1.39 -18.74 17.56
N ALA A 43 0.25 -18.79 18.25
CA ALA A 43 -1.02 -19.19 17.64
C ALA A 43 -1.47 -18.21 16.54
N VAL A 44 -1.17 -16.91 16.67
CA VAL A 44 -1.42 -15.94 15.58
C VAL A 44 -0.54 -16.28 14.37
N TYR A 45 0.73 -16.59 14.58
CA TYR A 45 1.61 -16.99 13.47
C TYR A 45 1.15 -18.28 12.81
N ASP A 46 0.71 -19.28 13.57
CA ASP A 46 0.17 -20.53 13.03
C ASP A 46 -1.06 -20.27 12.13
N ILE A 47 -1.93 -19.35 12.53
CA ILE A 47 -3.06 -18.90 11.70
C ILE A 47 -2.55 -18.30 10.38
N PHE A 48 -1.55 -17.42 10.45
CA PHE A 48 -0.96 -16.79 9.27
C PHE A 48 -0.23 -17.77 8.35
N THR A 49 0.50 -18.74 8.90
CA THR A 49 1.08 -19.85 8.13
C THR A 49 0.00 -20.60 7.39
N ARG A 50 -1.12 -20.93 8.05
CA ARG A 50 -2.22 -21.62 7.38
C ARG A 50 -2.86 -20.78 6.26
N ILE A 51 -2.97 -19.48 6.45
CA ILE A 51 -3.44 -18.55 5.41
C ILE A 51 -2.45 -18.55 4.24
N ASP A 52 -1.15 -18.43 4.51
CA ASP A 52 -0.11 -18.40 3.49
C ASP A 52 -0.05 -19.71 2.70
N ASP A 53 -0.23 -20.86 3.35
CA ASP A 53 -0.30 -22.17 2.67
C ASP A 53 -1.45 -22.21 1.65
N ILE A 54 -2.65 -21.78 2.09
CA ILE A 54 -3.85 -21.78 1.23
C ILE A 54 -3.66 -20.81 0.07
N MET A 55 -3.17 -19.61 0.37
CA MET A 55 -2.89 -18.59 -0.64
C MET A 55 -1.87 -19.10 -1.65
N SER A 56 -0.78 -19.74 -1.21
CA SER A 56 0.27 -20.28 -2.09
C SER A 56 -0.27 -21.30 -3.09
N VAL A 57 -1.28 -22.08 -2.70
CA VAL A 57 -1.94 -23.06 -3.57
C VAL A 57 -2.94 -22.39 -4.52
N GLN A 58 -3.72 -21.43 -4.03
CA GLN A 58 -4.79 -20.81 -4.82
C GLN A 58 -4.30 -19.71 -5.76
N TYR A 59 -3.23 -19.01 -5.39
CA TYR A 59 -2.68 -17.84 -6.07
C TYR A 59 -1.15 -17.94 -6.19
N PRO A 60 -0.60 -18.99 -6.81
CA PRO A 60 0.85 -19.22 -6.85
C PRO A 60 1.64 -18.05 -7.48
N GLU A 61 1.00 -17.21 -8.29
CA GLU A 61 1.59 -16.04 -8.92
C GLU A 61 2.17 -15.01 -7.94
N TYR A 62 1.64 -14.85 -6.72
CA TYR A 62 2.17 -13.83 -5.79
C TYR A 62 3.54 -14.20 -5.20
N LYS A 63 3.96 -15.47 -5.33
CA LYS A 63 5.26 -15.98 -4.84
C LYS A 63 6.31 -16.13 -5.95
N LYS A 64 6.01 -15.72 -7.19
CA LYS A 64 6.95 -15.87 -8.30
C LYS A 64 8.02 -14.79 -8.22
N ASP A 65 9.26 -15.18 -7.96
CA ASP A 65 10.43 -14.29 -7.89
C ASP A 65 10.71 -13.51 -9.20
N GLU A 66 10.05 -13.89 -10.29
CA GLU A 66 10.01 -13.12 -11.55
C GLU A 66 9.37 -11.73 -11.39
N TYR A 67 8.51 -11.56 -10.39
CA TYR A 67 7.88 -10.29 -10.05
C TYR A 67 8.64 -9.60 -8.92
N TYR A 68 9.01 -8.34 -9.13
CA TYR A 68 9.73 -7.55 -8.12
C TYR A 68 8.94 -7.37 -6.81
N ASP A 69 7.61 -7.49 -6.88
CA ASP A 69 6.67 -7.35 -5.78
C ASP A 69 6.15 -8.69 -5.24
N ALA A 70 6.85 -9.79 -5.55
CA ALA A 70 6.57 -11.10 -4.95
C ALA A 70 6.59 -11.03 -3.42
N ILE A 71 5.61 -11.69 -2.79
CA ILE A 71 5.48 -11.77 -1.34
C ILE A 71 5.97 -13.14 -0.88
N GLU A 72 7.10 -13.17 -0.16
CA GLU A 72 7.70 -14.41 0.35
C GLU A 72 6.73 -15.20 1.26
N SER A 73 6.06 -14.51 2.18
CA SER A 73 5.05 -15.10 3.07
C SER A 73 4.06 -14.06 3.57
N ILE A 74 2.80 -14.47 3.76
CA ILE A 74 1.78 -13.68 4.44
C ILE A 74 1.96 -13.83 5.95
N SER A 75 2.36 -12.75 6.62
CA SER A 75 2.60 -12.73 8.07
C SER A 75 1.93 -11.53 8.76
N PRO A 76 1.79 -11.53 10.09
CA PRO A 76 1.26 -10.38 10.83
C PRO A 76 2.06 -9.08 10.59
N HIS A 77 3.36 -9.19 10.33
CA HIS A 77 4.17 -8.03 10.01
C HIS A 77 3.86 -7.49 8.62
N ILE A 78 3.69 -8.37 7.62
CA ILE A 78 3.37 -7.95 6.25
C ILE A 78 2.02 -7.21 6.22
N THR A 79 1.01 -7.68 6.95
CA THR A 79 -0.27 -6.94 7.05
C THR A 79 -0.08 -5.56 7.65
N ARG A 80 0.74 -5.42 8.71
CA ARG A 80 1.09 -4.12 9.28
C ARG A 80 1.84 -3.23 8.28
N HIS A 81 2.81 -3.77 7.53
CA HIS A 81 3.54 -3.02 6.52
C HIS A 81 2.62 -2.56 5.38
N THR A 82 1.74 -3.41 4.90
CA THR A 82 0.75 -3.09 3.87
C THR A 82 -0.22 -2.02 4.35
N TRP A 83 -0.77 -2.17 5.56
CA TRP A 83 -1.64 -1.15 6.17
C TRP A 83 -0.94 0.20 6.28
N ALA A 84 0.28 0.21 6.80
CA ALA A 84 1.05 1.44 6.99
C ALA A 84 1.33 2.15 5.66
N TYR A 85 1.72 1.37 4.66
CA TYR A 85 2.01 1.86 3.33
C TYR A 85 0.78 2.48 2.67
N LEU A 86 -0.34 1.75 2.61
CA LEU A 86 -1.59 2.23 2.02
C LEU A 86 -2.16 3.43 2.79
N THR A 87 -2.02 3.44 4.12
CA THR A 87 -2.45 4.56 4.96
C THR A 87 -1.63 5.81 4.66
N LEU A 88 -0.31 5.72 4.53
CA LEU A 88 0.53 6.85 4.13
C LEU A 88 0.12 7.40 2.77
N GLN A 89 -0.09 6.52 1.78
CA GLN A 89 -0.54 6.92 0.45
C GLN A 89 -1.84 7.72 0.51
N ARG A 90 -2.81 7.23 1.29
CA ARG A 90 -4.10 7.90 1.47
C ARG A 90 -3.91 9.27 2.13
N ILE A 91 -3.22 9.33 3.27
CA ILE A 91 -2.98 10.59 4.00
C ILE A 91 -2.33 11.63 3.08
N TYR A 92 -1.28 11.23 2.35
CA TYR A 92 -0.58 12.12 1.42
C TYR A 92 -1.51 12.63 0.32
N ARG A 93 -2.28 11.74 -0.31
CA ARG A 93 -3.23 12.10 -1.39
C ARG A 93 -4.34 13.01 -0.89
N ASP A 94 -4.92 12.72 0.26
CA ASP A 94 -6.00 13.51 0.87
C ASP A 94 -5.50 14.93 1.18
N LYS A 95 -4.29 15.07 1.74
CA LYS A 95 -3.68 16.39 2.00
C LYS A 95 -3.32 17.10 0.69
N LEU A 96 -2.74 16.42 -0.29
CA LEU A 96 -2.44 17.00 -1.61
C LEU A 96 -3.69 17.53 -2.30
N GLN A 97 -4.79 16.77 -2.25
CA GLN A 97 -6.07 17.16 -2.82
C GLN A 97 -6.62 18.42 -2.14
N LYS A 98 -6.52 18.51 -0.81
CA LYS A 98 -6.91 19.71 -0.06
C LYS A 98 -6.08 20.93 -0.45
N ILE A 99 -4.76 20.77 -0.59
CA ILE A 99 -3.87 21.84 -1.05
C ILE A 99 -4.30 22.32 -2.44
N LYS A 100 -4.50 21.39 -3.40
CA LYS A 100 -4.95 21.74 -4.76
C LYS A 100 -6.31 22.44 -4.78
N ALA A 101 -7.27 21.97 -4.00
CA ALA A 101 -8.59 22.59 -3.88
C ALA A 101 -8.48 24.02 -3.33
N ASN A 102 -7.64 24.23 -2.30
CA ASN A 102 -7.39 25.54 -1.73
C ASN A 102 -6.66 26.48 -2.70
N SER A 103 -5.67 25.97 -3.45
CA SER A 103 -4.97 26.76 -4.47
C SER A 103 -5.94 27.26 -5.55
N HIS A 104 -6.82 26.37 -6.01
CA HIS A 104 -7.84 26.72 -7.00
C HIS A 104 -8.82 27.78 -6.49
N LEU A 105 -9.26 27.67 -5.22
CA LEU A 105 -10.16 28.65 -4.60
C LEU A 105 -9.49 30.01 -4.37
N ALA A 106 -8.20 30.02 -4.04
CA ALA A 106 -7.45 31.23 -3.73
C ALA A 106 -6.78 31.88 -4.96
N ALA A 107 -6.77 31.22 -6.12
CA ALA A 107 -5.98 31.59 -7.30
C ALA A 107 -4.49 31.83 -6.98
N ILE A 108 -3.95 31.12 -5.98
CA ILE A 108 -2.56 31.19 -5.50
C ILE A 108 -2.03 29.77 -5.35
N ASP A 109 -0.80 29.53 -5.79
CA ASP A 109 -0.14 28.23 -5.60
C ASP A 109 0.37 28.07 -4.17
N PHE A 110 -0.23 27.14 -3.43
CA PHE A 110 0.30 26.68 -2.15
C PHE A 110 1.42 25.66 -2.32
N SER A 111 2.44 25.77 -1.47
CA SER A 111 3.57 24.84 -1.46
C SER A 111 3.16 23.44 -0.99
N ILE A 112 3.75 22.43 -1.63
CA ILE A 112 3.68 21.02 -1.19
C ILE A 112 4.91 20.60 -0.35
N VAL A 113 5.84 21.53 -0.08
CA VAL A 113 7.02 21.28 0.76
C VAL A 113 6.55 20.92 2.17
N GLY A 114 7.14 19.87 2.75
CA GLY A 114 6.75 19.36 4.08
C GLY A 114 5.52 18.44 4.11
N LEU A 115 4.79 18.32 3.00
CA LEU A 115 3.58 17.47 2.91
C LEU A 115 3.84 16.01 3.29
N MET A 116 4.99 15.46 2.86
CA MET A 116 5.38 14.10 3.22
C MET A 116 5.71 13.98 4.71
N ASP A 117 6.34 14.99 5.31
CA ASP A 117 6.67 14.96 6.73
C ASP A 117 5.40 15.01 7.59
N GLU A 118 4.43 15.85 7.24
CA GLU A 118 3.12 15.85 7.88
C GLU A 118 2.40 14.50 7.72
N ALA A 119 2.49 13.88 6.54
CA ALA A 119 1.88 12.58 6.30
C ALA A 119 2.55 11.47 7.14
N LYS A 120 3.88 11.52 7.30
CA LYS A 120 4.63 10.60 8.17
C LYS A 120 4.27 10.80 9.63
N ASP A 121 4.09 12.03 10.10
CA ASP A 121 3.72 12.32 11.48
C ASP A 121 2.31 11.85 11.82
N GLU A 122 1.36 12.03 10.89
CA GLU A 122 0.02 11.49 11.05
C GLU A 122 0.02 9.96 11.05
N LEU A 123 0.75 9.32 10.13
CA LEU A 123 0.94 7.87 10.13
C LEU A 123 1.58 7.39 11.44
N ARG A 124 2.58 8.12 11.95
CA ARG A 124 3.29 7.81 13.21
C ARG A 124 2.31 7.72 14.38
N LEU A 125 1.43 8.71 14.51
CA LEU A 125 0.39 8.75 15.53
C LEU A 125 -0.61 7.60 15.36
N LEU A 126 -1.10 7.35 14.15
CA LEU A 126 -2.08 6.29 13.87
C LEU A 126 -1.52 4.89 14.13
N GLY A 127 -0.27 4.64 13.75
CA GLY A 127 0.36 3.33 13.92
C GLY A 127 0.98 3.11 15.29
N GLY A 128 0.95 4.11 16.18
CA GLY A 128 1.51 4.01 17.53
C GLY A 128 3.04 3.85 17.53
N TRP A 129 3.73 4.45 16.56
CA TRP A 129 5.20 4.45 16.54
C TRP A 129 5.74 5.54 17.46
N SER A 130 6.88 5.26 18.11
CA SER A 130 7.59 6.28 18.87
C SER A 130 8.10 7.41 17.95
N HIS A 131 8.37 8.58 18.54
CA HIS A 131 8.90 9.73 17.82
C HIS A 131 10.19 9.40 17.04
N ASN A 132 11.06 8.57 17.63
CA ASN A 132 12.35 8.17 17.05
C ASN A 132 12.25 6.95 16.11
N SER A 133 11.05 6.46 15.80
CA SER A 133 10.89 5.33 14.90
C SER A 133 11.11 5.75 13.44
N HIS A 134 11.97 5.01 12.74
CA HIS A 134 12.25 5.14 11.31
C HIS A 134 11.19 4.48 10.42
N MET A 135 10.20 3.81 11.00
CA MET A 135 9.22 3.03 10.22
C MET A 135 8.42 3.89 9.23
N PRO A 136 7.87 5.07 9.62
CA PRO A 136 7.22 5.96 8.66
C PRO A 136 8.12 6.36 7.48
N ASP A 137 9.41 6.59 7.72
CA ASP A 137 10.37 6.96 6.68
C ASP A 137 10.62 5.83 5.67
N LEU A 138 10.64 4.57 6.11
CA LEU A 138 10.76 3.41 5.21
C LEU A 138 9.56 3.33 4.25
N TYR A 139 8.34 3.55 4.75
CA TYR A 139 7.14 3.57 3.92
C TYR A 139 7.13 4.77 2.98
N ALA A 140 7.58 5.95 3.44
CA ALA A 140 7.72 7.14 2.60
C ALA A 140 8.74 6.94 1.48
N LYS A 141 9.89 6.33 1.78
CA LYS A 141 10.90 5.98 0.76
C LYS A 141 10.32 5.07 -0.32
N ARG A 142 9.57 4.03 0.07
CA ARG A 142 8.88 3.14 -0.89
C ARG A 142 7.90 3.93 -1.75
N PHE A 143 7.10 4.80 -1.13
CA PHE A 143 6.10 5.60 -1.84
C PHE A 143 6.71 6.55 -2.86
N LEU A 144 7.75 7.28 -2.46
CA LEU A 144 8.48 8.20 -3.35
C LEU A 144 9.17 7.44 -4.49
N SER A 145 9.77 6.28 -4.19
CA SER A 145 10.37 5.41 -5.21
C SER A 145 9.32 4.95 -6.23
N GLN A 146 8.14 4.53 -5.77
CA GLN A 146 7.05 4.14 -6.68
C GLN A 146 6.58 5.31 -7.54
N GLN A 147 6.39 6.50 -6.97
CA GLN A 147 6.02 7.68 -7.75
C GLN A 147 7.09 8.07 -8.78
N ALA A 148 8.36 8.04 -8.40
CA ALA A 148 9.48 8.32 -9.30
C ALA A 148 9.54 7.29 -10.44
N ASN A 149 9.32 6.02 -10.13
CA ASN A 149 9.26 4.97 -11.15
C ASN A 149 8.08 5.17 -12.10
N THR A 150 6.88 5.49 -11.59
CA THR A 150 5.72 5.79 -12.43
C THR A 150 5.99 6.98 -13.37
N ALA A 151 6.59 8.05 -12.86
CA ALA A 151 6.96 9.21 -13.68
C ALA A 151 8.00 8.84 -14.75
N ASN A 152 8.99 8.02 -14.41
CA ASN A 152 9.98 7.54 -15.37
C ASN A 152 9.36 6.65 -16.45
N LEU A 153 8.43 5.75 -16.10
CA LEU A 153 7.71 4.93 -17.07
C LEU A 153 6.88 5.80 -18.03
N GLN A 154 6.21 6.84 -17.53
CA GLN A 154 5.49 7.80 -18.37
C GLN A 154 6.42 8.52 -19.35
N ARG A 155 7.58 8.99 -18.87
CA ARG A 155 8.61 9.60 -19.72
C ARG A 155 9.06 8.65 -20.83
N ILE A 156 9.38 7.39 -20.49
CA ILE A 156 9.81 6.38 -21.48
C ILE A 156 8.74 6.16 -22.55
N VAL A 157 7.45 6.12 -22.18
CA VAL A 157 6.35 5.99 -23.15
C VAL A 157 6.32 7.16 -24.11
N ILE A 158 6.35 8.40 -23.59
CA ILE A 158 6.33 9.62 -24.41
C ILE A 158 7.53 9.68 -25.35
N ASP A 159 8.73 9.38 -24.84
CA ASP A 159 9.96 9.39 -25.64
C ASP A 159 9.89 8.36 -26.78
N ASN A 160 9.33 7.17 -26.51
CA ASN A 160 9.16 6.14 -27.53
C ASN A 160 8.12 6.52 -28.60
N GLU A 161 7.05 7.20 -28.22
CA GLU A 161 6.05 7.74 -29.17
C GLU A 161 6.68 8.81 -30.08
N ALA A 162 7.47 9.73 -29.50
CA ALA A 162 8.19 10.76 -30.25
C ALA A 162 9.22 10.17 -31.23
N LEU A 163 9.95 9.14 -30.81
CA LEU A 163 10.91 8.43 -31.66
C LEU A 163 10.21 7.73 -32.83
N LYS A 164 9.09 7.04 -32.59
CA LYS A 164 8.30 6.41 -33.65
C LYS A 164 7.77 7.44 -34.66
N SER A 165 7.28 8.58 -34.18
CA SER A 165 6.81 9.66 -35.06
C SER A 165 7.93 10.22 -35.92
N THR A 166 9.11 10.46 -35.32
CA THR A 166 10.29 10.94 -36.05
C THR A 166 10.74 9.93 -37.11
N PHE A 167 10.78 8.65 -36.76
CA PHE A 167 11.19 7.60 -37.69
C PHE A 167 10.22 7.47 -38.87
N SER A 168 8.90 7.50 -38.61
CA SER A 168 7.89 7.49 -39.67
C SER A 168 8.09 8.64 -40.65
N HIS A 169 8.26 9.86 -40.12
CA HIS A 169 8.47 11.06 -40.95
C HIS A 169 9.70 10.94 -41.84
N VAL A 170 10.83 10.48 -41.29
CA VAL A 170 12.07 10.28 -42.06
C VAL A 170 11.88 9.22 -43.15
N CYS A 171 11.17 8.13 -42.87
CA CYS A 171 10.87 7.11 -43.87
C CYS A 171 9.95 7.65 -44.98
N ASP A 172 8.92 8.43 -44.63
CA ASP A 172 7.98 9.02 -45.59
C ASP A 172 8.70 10.03 -46.51
N GLU A 173 9.58 10.87 -45.95
CA GLU A 173 10.42 11.80 -46.73
C GLU A 173 11.37 11.05 -47.68
N TRP A 174 11.99 9.97 -47.20
CA TRP A 174 12.89 9.14 -48.01
C TRP A 174 12.14 8.48 -49.17
N SER A 175 10.97 7.88 -48.92
CA SER A 175 10.14 7.27 -49.97
C SER A 175 9.63 8.30 -50.98
N ALA A 176 9.30 9.52 -50.55
CA ALA A 176 8.91 10.62 -51.44
C ALA A 176 10.09 11.11 -52.30
N TYR A 177 11.31 11.12 -51.77
CA TYR A 177 12.52 11.44 -52.53
C TYR A 177 12.80 10.38 -53.61
N GLU A 178 12.76 9.09 -53.26
CA GLU A 178 12.99 7.99 -54.20
C GLU A 178 11.95 7.94 -55.33
N SER A 179 10.69 8.30 -55.04
CA SER A 179 9.61 8.27 -56.04
C SER A 179 9.68 9.43 -57.07
N ASN A 180 10.50 10.44 -56.81
CA ASN A 180 10.67 11.62 -57.67
C ASN A 180 11.98 11.57 -58.50
N GLN A 181 12.73 10.47 -58.45
CA GLN A 181 13.86 10.16 -59.34
C GLN A 181 13.43 9.21 -60.45
#